data_AF-A0A1M7HJ28-F1
#
_entry.id   AF-A0A1M7HJ28-F1
#
_cell.length_a   1.000
_cell.length_b   1.000
_cell.length_c   1.000
_cell.angle_alpha   90.00
_cell.angle_beta   90.00
_cell.angle_gamma   90.00
#
_symmetry.space_group_name_H-M   'P 1'
#
loop_
_entity.id
_entity.type
_entity.pdbx_description
1 polymer ?
#
loop_
_entity_poly.entity_id
_entity_poly.type
_entity_poly.pdbx_seq_one_letter_code
_entity_poly.pdbx_strand_id
1 'polypeptide(L)'
;MNNVMASNKERYQFRTLTGYDELIIHLSGQAGEWLAGTTNTNDGYIVGNRTLFCDLLSRMQLTPTTGNGFRRPLSLNAGQAQYSELQLQAEWRIGRKVIRRILDEMEQVGLIKVEKSTVASTLTFPCIRKWRFGDTVIVNPYRGSLYTDECGGVKGE
;
A
#
# COMPACT_ATOMS: atom_id res chain seq x y z
N MET A 1 31.10 15.38 32.30
CA MET A 1 30.15 15.87 31.27
C MET A 1 29.96 14.73 30.28
N ASN A 2 28.90 13.93 30.44
CA ASN A 2 28.64 12.81 29.54
C ASN A 2 27.81 13.33 28.37
N ASN A 3 28.46 13.49 27.21
CA ASN A 3 27.80 13.82 25.97
C ASN A 3 27.06 12.58 25.48
N VAL A 4 25.75 12.50 25.79
CA VAL A 4 24.87 11.51 25.18
C VAL A 4 24.79 11.90 23.71
N MET A 5 25.45 11.13 22.84
CA MET A 5 25.16 11.13 21.42
C MET A 5 23.72 10.67 21.24
N ALA A 6 22.79 11.63 21.32
CA ALA A 6 21.47 11.47 20.73
C ALA A 6 21.72 11.22 19.24
N SER A 7 21.69 9.95 18.83
CA SER A 7 21.67 9.57 17.44
C SER A 7 20.50 10.33 16.83
N ASN A 8 20.82 11.37 16.05
CA ASN A 8 19.85 12.10 15.25
C ASN A 8 19.40 11.12 14.17
N LYS A 9 18.47 10.24 14.55
CA LYS A 9 17.95 9.20 13.67
C LYS A 9 17.05 9.92 12.69
N GLU A 10 17.59 10.35 11.55
CA GLU A 10 16.87 11.11 10.52
C GLU A 10 15.56 10.40 10.16
N ARG A 11 14.46 11.15 10.07
CA ARG A 11 13.14 10.58 9.79
C ARG A 11 13.14 9.90 8.42
N TYR A 12 12.39 8.81 8.30
CA TYR A 12 12.19 8.19 7.00
C TYR A 12 11.51 9.18 6.06
N GLN A 13 12.08 9.33 4.87
CA GLN A 13 11.48 10.11 3.81
C GLN A 13 10.53 9.19 3.05
N PHE A 14 9.23 9.42 3.24
CA PHE A 14 8.19 8.66 2.54
C PHE A 14 8.40 8.74 1.03
N ARG A 15 8.16 7.63 0.36
CA ARG A 15 8.36 7.54 -1.09
C ARG A 15 7.35 8.43 -1.81
N THR A 16 7.84 9.23 -2.74
CA THR A 16 6.99 9.98 -3.67
C THR A 16 6.49 9.03 -4.75
N LEU A 17 5.24 9.21 -5.15
CA LEU A 17 4.67 8.50 -6.29
C LEU A 17 5.35 8.95 -7.58
N THR A 18 6.13 8.07 -8.21
CA THR A 18 6.86 8.33 -9.45
C THR A 18 6.61 7.22 -10.47
N GLY A 19 6.92 7.47 -11.74
CA GLY A 19 6.78 6.49 -12.83
C GLY A 19 5.39 6.43 -13.48
N TYR A 20 4.47 7.32 -13.09
CA TYR A 20 3.14 7.45 -13.70
C TYR A 20 3.06 8.77 -14.45
N ASP A 21 2.50 8.76 -15.66
CA ASP A 21 2.08 9.98 -16.35
C ASP A 21 0.61 10.30 -16.07
N GLU A 22 -0.21 9.26 -15.83
CA GLU A 22 -1.62 9.38 -15.48
C GLU A 22 -2.00 8.25 -14.53
N LEU A 23 -2.81 8.57 -13.51
CA LEU A 23 -3.38 7.60 -12.60
C LEU A 23 -4.85 7.95 -12.35
N ILE A 24 -5.76 7.03 -12.70
CA ILE A 24 -7.19 7.19 -12.46
C ILE A 24 -7.60 6.38 -11.25
N ILE A 25 -8.06 7.08 -10.22
CA ILE A 25 -8.50 6.52 -8.93
C ILE A 25 -9.99 6.79 -8.77
N HIS A 26 -10.73 5.78 -8.30
CA HIS A 26 -12.10 5.89 -7.85
C HIS A 26 -12.13 5.67 -6.34
N LEU A 27 -12.56 6.69 -5.59
CA LEU A 27 -12.65 6.67 -4.14
C LEU A 27 -14.11 6.63 -3.70
N SER A 28 -14.41 5.84 -2.68
CA SER A 28 -15.64 6.00 -1.90
C SER A 28 -15.55 7.26 -1.04
N GLY A 29 -16.69 7.74 -0.52
CA GLY A 29 -16.70 8.84 0.44
C GLY A 29 -15.85 8.53 1.67
N GLN A 30 -15.99 7.32 2.21
CA GLN A 30 -15.20 6.82 3.35
C GLN A 30 -13.70 6.77 3.05
N ALA A 31 -13.29 6.35 1.85
CA ALA A 31 -11.89 6.37 1.44
C ALA A 31 -11.36 7.81 1.33
N GLY A 32 -12.17 8.74 0.81
CA GLY A 32 -11.83 10.16 0.76
C GLY A 32 -11.63 10.78 2.15
N GLU A 33 -12.56 10.51 3.07
CA GLU A 33 -12.47 10.94 4.47
C GLU A 33 -11.25 10.34 5.17
N TRP A 34 -11.00 9.05 4.99
CA TRP A 34 -9.83 8.39 5.57
C TRP A 34 -8.52 9.02 5.06
N LEU A 35 -8.41 9.29 3.75
CA LEU A 35 -7.23 9.93 3.16
C LEU A 35 -7.00 11.37 3.65
N ALA A 36 -8.07 12.11 3.95
CA ALA A 36 -8.00 13.46 4.52
C ALA A 36 -7.58 13.47 6.00
N GLY A 37 -7.68 12.32 6.68
CA GLY A 37 -7.33 12.15 8.08
C GLY A 37 -5.83 12.01 8.35
N THR A 38 -5.53 11.72 9.62
CA THR A 38 -4.17 11.49 10.11
C THR A 38 -4.14 10.28 11.03
N THR A 39 -3.01 9.58 11.06
CA THR A 39 -2.75 8.52 12.02
C THR A 39 -1.84 9.04 13.13
N ASN A 40 -2.28 8.89 14.37
CA ASN A 40 -1.45 9.12 15.56
C ASN A 40 -0.73 7.82 15.93
N THR A 41 0.58 7.92 16.09
CA THR A 41 1.45 6.82 16.46
C THR A 41 1.62 6.77 17.98
N ASN A 42 2.05 5.63 18.53
CA ASN A 42 2.18 5.48 19.98
C ASN A 42 3.24 6.41 20.62
N ASP A 43 4.14 7.00 19.83
CA ASP A 43 5.14 7.98 20.24
C ASP A 43 4.68 9.44 20.05
N GLY A 44 3.38 9.66 19.78
CA GLY A 44 2.78 11.00 19.64
C GLY A 44 3.08 11.68 18.30
N TYR A 45 3.64 10.93 17.33
CA TYR A 45 3.88 11.42 15.99
C TYR A 45 2.61 11.30 15.13
N ILE A 46 2.34 12.32 14.32
CA ILE A 46 1.15 12.39 13.47
C ILE A 46 1.58 12.30 12.02
N VAL A 47 1.04 11.31 11.29
CA VAL A 47 1.28 11.11 9.86
C VAL A 47 -0.01 11.32 9.09
N GLY A 48 0.04 12.03 7.96
CA GLY A 48 -1.09 12.14 7.05
C GLY A 48 -1.41 10.79 6.42
N ASN A 49 -2.69 10.41 6.40
CA ASN A 49 -3.12 9.11 5.88
C ASN A 49 -2.84 8.98 4.37
N ARG A 50 -3.01 10.09 3.62
CA ARG A 50 -2.57 10.17 2.22
C ARG A 50 -1.08 9.85 2.03
N THR A 51 -0.21 10.27 2.94
CA THR A 51 1.24 9.98 2.87
C THR A 51 1.51 8.48 2.98
N LEU A 52 0.85 7.80 3.93
CA LEU A 52 0.96 6.35 4.11
C LEU A 52 0.46 5.60 2.87
N PHE A 53 -0.69 6.02 2.33
CA PHE A 53 -1.24 5.42 1.12
C PHE A 53 -0.32 5.62 -0.10
N CYS A 54 0.17 6.84 -0.33
CA CYS A 54 1.09 7.13 -1.43
C CYS A 54 2.39 6.34 -1.32
N ASP A 55 2.91 6.15 -0.11
CA ASP A 55 4.12 5.35 0.11
C ASP A 55 3.90 3.88 -0.25
N LEU A 56 2.77 3.28 0.15
CA LEU A 56 2.41 1.93 -0.29
C LEU A 56 2.23 1.86 -1.81
N LEU A 57 1.53 2.83 -2.38
CA LEU A 57 1.25 2.89 -3.82
C LEU A 57 2.52 3.03 -4.67
N SER A 58 3.53 3.75 -4.19
CA SER A 58 4.84 3.84 -4.86
C SER A 58 5.56 2.49 -4.99
N ARG A 59 5.16 1.47 -4.23
CA ARG A 59 5.71 0.11 -4.29
C ARG A 59 4.96 -0.79 -5.29
N MET A 60 3.86 -0.29 -5.86
CA MET A 60 3.06 -0.99 -6.86
C MET A 60 3.89 -1.19 -8.13
N GLN A 61 3.85 -2.41 -8.65
CA GLN A 61 4.50 -2.76 -9.89
C GLN A 61 3.63 -2.33 -11.07
N LEU A 62 4.19 -1.54 -11.98
CA LEU A 62 3.49 -1.07 -13.18
C LEU A 62 3.33 -2.18 -14.21
N THR A 63 4.30 -3.09 -14.27
CA THR A 63 4.33 -4.27 -15.13
C THR A 63 4.63 -5.51 -14.29
N PRO A 64 4.29 -6.72 -14.77
CA PRO A 64 4.69 -7.94 -14.08
C PRO A 64 6.21 -7.99 -13.87
N THR A 65 6.65 -8.36 -12.68
CA THR A 65 8.07 -8.46 -12.33
C THR A 65 8.29 -9.49 -11.23
N THR A 66 9.54 -9.89 -11.04
CA THR A 66 9.94 -10.72 -9.90
C THR A 66 10.44 -9.82 -8.78
N GLY A 67 9.65 -9.69 -7.71
CA GLY A 67 10.03 -8.99 -6.50
C GLY A 67 11.23 -9.67 -5.84
N ASN A 68 12.36 -8.96 -5.82
CA ASN A 68 13.64 -9.39 -5.24
C ASN A 68 13.92 -8.76 -3.87
N GLY A 69 12.98 -7.97 -3.33
CA GLY A 69 13.13 -7.22 -2.08
C GLY A 69 13.04 -8.03 -0.79
N PHE A 70 12.78 -9.34 -0.87
CA PHE A 70 12.58 -10.21 0.29
C PHE A 70 13.33 -11.54 0.13
N ARG A 71 13.44 -12.30 1.23
CA ARG A 71 14.20 -13.57 1.32
C ARG A 71 13.90 -14.57 0.19
N ARG A 72 12.73 -14.51 -0.45
CA ARG A 72 12.39 -15.32 -1.63
C ARG A 72 11.88 -14.43 -2.75
N PRO A 73 12.34 -14.66 -4.00
CA PRO A 73 11.74 -14.03 -5.17
C PRO A 73 10.24 -14.33 -5.22
N LEU A 74 9.42 -13.29 -5.40
CA LEU A 74 7.98 -13.43 -5.56
C LEU A 74 7.57 -12.84 -6.91
N SER A 75 6.86 -13.62 -7.73
CA SER A 75 6.24 -13.09 -8.95
C SER A 75 5.11 -12.13 -8.57
N LEU A 76 5.25 -10.86 -8.97
CA LEU A 76 4.26 -9.80 -8.78
C LEU A 76 3.65 -9.47 -10.14
N ASN A 77 2.32 -9.45 -10.19
CA ASN A 77 1.60 -8.94 -11.35
C ASN A 77 1.54 -7.40 -11.32
N ALA A 78 1.25 -6.82 -12.48
CA ALA A 78 0.90 -5.41 -12.60
C ALA A 78 -0.24 -5.04 -11.63
N GLY A 79 -0.07 -3.98 -10.84
CA GLY A 79 -1.02 -3.56 -9.82
C GLY A 79 -0.81 -4.17 -8.43
N GLN A 80 0.18 -5.06 -8.25
CA GLN A 80 0.57 -5.59 -6.94
C GLN A 80 1.77 -4.85 -6.35
N ALA A 81 1.81 -4.76 -5.02
CA ALA A 81 3.00 -4.36 -4.26
C ALA A 81 3.34 -5.45 -3.24
N GLN A 82 4.63 -5.64 -2.96
CA GLN A 82 5.07 -6.50 -1.87
C GLN A 82 5.39 -5.65 -0.64
N TYR A 83 5.09 -6.18 0.55
CA TYR A 83 5.42 -5.50 1.81
C TYR A 83 5.74 -6.50 2.92
N SER A 84 6.39 -6.01 3.98
CA SER A 84 6.38 -6.68 5.27
C SER A 84 6.13 -5.69 6.39
N GLU A 85 5.42 -6.12 7.42
CA GLU A 85 5.18 -5.29 8.60
C GLU A 85 6.48 -4.89 9.30
N LEU A 86 7.52 -5.73 9.25
CA LEU A 86 8.83 -5.41 9.84
C LEU A 86 9.53 -4.29 9.07
N GLN A 87 9.46 -4.33 7.73
CA GLN A 87 9.99 -3.27 6.89
C GLN A 87 9.22 -1.96 7.11
N LEU A 88 7.88 -2.02 7.08
CA LEU A 88 7.05 -0.84 7.34
C LEU A 88 7.28 -0.27 8.75
N GLN A 89 7.51 -1.13 9.75
CA GLN A 89 7.89 -0.68 11.10
C GLN A 89 9.21 0.08 11.10
N ALA A 90 10.23 -0.42 10.39
CA ALA A 90 11.53 0.23 10.31
C ALA A 90 11.46 1.57 9.54
N GLU A 91 10.72 1.58 8.43
CA GLU A 91 10.55 2.75 7.57
C GLU A 91 9.64 3.79 8.25
N TRP A 92 8.39 3.46 8.55
CA TRP A 92 7.46 4.46 9.10
C TRP A 92 7.72 4.79 10.57
N ARG A 93 8.53 3.99 11.27
CA ARG A 93 8.77 4.06 12.73
C ARG A 93 7.50 3.92 13.57
N ILE A 94 6.50 3.26 13.02
CA ILE A 94 5.21 3.00 13.67
C ILE A 94 5.22 1.57 14.22
N GLY A 95 4.71 1.37 15.43
CA GLY A 95 4.58 0.03 16.02
C GLY A 95 3.71 -0.90 15.16
N ARG A 96 4.05 -2.19 15.10
CA ARG A 96 3.36 -3.19 14.27
C ARG A 96 1.85 -3.26 14.50
N LYS A 97 1.39 -3.07 15.74
CA LYS A 97 -0.05 -3.02 16.07
C LYS A 97 -0.76 -1.90 15.31
N VAL A 98 -0.14 -0.73 15.23
CA VAL A 98 -0.69 0.43 14.52
C VAL A 98 -0.58 0.23 13.02
N ILE A 99 0.51 -0.37 12.51
CA ILE A 99 0.64 -0.73 11.08
C ILE A 99 -0.50 -1.66 10.64
N ARG A 100 -0.79 -2.71 11.41
CA ARG A 100 -1.92 -3.62 11.11
C ARG A 100 -3.23 -2.86 11.07
N ARG A 101 -3.49 -2.04 12.07
CA ARG A 101 -4.69 -1.18 12.11
C ARG A 101 -4.80 -0.29 10.87
N ILE A 102 -3.71 0.38 10.46
CA ILE A 102 -3.70 1.22 9.25
C ILE A 102 -4.06 0.39 8.02
N LEU A 103 -3.46 -0.79 7.86
CA LEU A 103 -3.73 -1.67 6.71
C LEU A 103 -5.17 -2.18 6.72
N ASP A 104 -5.69 -2.60 7.87
CA ASP A 104 -7.06 -3.07 8.04
C ASP A 104 -8.06 -1.93 7.76
N GLU A 105 -7.79 -0.70 8.22
CA GLU A 105 -8.61 0.48 7.92
C GLU A 105 -8.59 0.83 6.42
N MET A 106 -7.42 0.82 5.77
CA MET A 106 -7.30 1.07 4.33
C MET A 106 -8.06 0.00 3.51
N GLU A 107 -8.02 -1.26 3.95
CA GLU A 107 -8.76 -2.35 3.33
C GLU A 107 -10.28 -2.18 3.51
N GLN A 108 -10.72 -1.83 4.71
CA GLN A 108 -12.13 -1.60 5.02
C GLN A 108 -12.75 -0.48 4.18
N VAL A 109 -12.03 0.64 3.97
CA VAL A 109 -12.53 1.75 3.14
C VAL A 109 -12.31 1.52 1.64
N GLY A 110 -11.61 0.45 1.26
CA GLY A 110 -11.45 0.02 -0.11
C GLY A 110 -10.29 0.64 -0.89
N LEU A 111 -9.27 1.13 -0.18
CA LEU A 111 -8.06 1.65 -0.82
C LEU A 111 -7.13 0.52 -1.29
N ILE A 112 -6.99 -0.51 -0.45
CA ILE A 112 -6.11 -1.66 -0.70
C ILE A 112 -6.87 -2.96 -0.47
N LYS A 113 -6.29 -4.08 -0.93
CA LYS A 113 -6.64 -5.42 -0.46
C LYS A 113 -5.35 -6.15 -0.11
N VAL A 114 -5.33 -6.76 1.07
CA VAL A 114 -4.15 -7.35 1.68
C VAL A 114 -4.21 -8.87 1.53
N GLU A 115 -3.18 -9.46 0.92
CA GLU A 115 -3.02 -10.91 0.88
C GLU A 115 -1.81 -11.29 1.76
N LYS A 116 -2.12 -11.78 2.97
CA LYS A 116 -1.11 -12.14 3.98
C LYS A 116 -0.58 -13.55 3.66
N SER A 117 0.75 -13.70 3.60
CA SER A 117 1.41 -14.99 3.46
C SER A 117 2.61 -15.08 4.40
N THR A 118 2.94 -16.30 4.81
CA THR A 118 4.12 -16.61 5.63
C THR A 118 5.44 -16.28 4.93
N VAL A 119 5.42 -16.27 3.59
CA VAL A 119 6.61 -16.06 2.74
C VAL A 119 6.73 -14.60 2.30
N ALA A 120 5.64 -13.98 1.85
CA ALA A 120 5.62 -12.61 1.39
C ALA A 120 4.18 -12.09 1.30
N SER A 121 3.87 -11.03 2.03
CA SER A 121 2.55 -10.40 1.95
C SER A 121 2.49 -9.43 0.77
N THR A 122 1.36 -9.42 0.07
CA THR A 122 1.12 -8.55 -1.08
C THR A 122 -0.07 -7.62 -0.83
N LEU A 123 -0.06 -6.51 -1.56
CA LEU A 123 -1.13 -5.53 -1.62
C LEU A 123 -1.59 -5.41 -3.06
N THR A 124 -2.89 -5.26 -3.25
CA THR A 124 -3.46 -4.73 -4.49
C THR A 124 -4.19 -3.43 -4.18
N PHE A 125 -4.50 -2.65 -5.21
CA PHE A 125 -5.10 -1.32 -5.07
C PHE A 125 -6.45 -1.24 -5.82
N PRO A 126 -7.54 -1.79 -5.27
CA PRO A 126 -8.83 -1.85 -5.98
C PRO A 126 -9.45 -0.49 -6.31
N CYS A 127 -9.03 0.57 -5.59
CA CYS A 127 -9.42 1.95 -5.87
C CYS A 127 -8.84 2.48 -7.21
N ILE A 128 -7.76 1.89 -7.72
CA ILE A 128 -7.14 2.29 -8.99
C ILE A 128 -7.91 1.65 -10.14
N ARG A 129 -8.28 2.44 -11.15
CA ARG A 129 -9.01 1.97 -12.34
C ARG A 129 -8.08 1.68 -13.50
N LYS A 130 -7.13 2.59 -13.75
CA LYS A 130 -6.12 2.46 -14.79
C LYS A 130 -4.94 3.38 -14.50
N TRP A 131 -3.80 3.09 -15.11
CA TRP A 131 -2.63 3.97 -15.10
C TRP A 131 -1.95 4.01 -16.47
N ARG A 132 -1.21 5.08 -16.72
CA ARG A 132 -0.39 5.27 -17.92
C ARG A 132 1.06 5.58 -17.53
N PHE A 133 1.99 5.00 -18.28
CA PHE A 133 3.42 5.31 -18.22
C PHE A 133 4.00 5.20 -19.64
N GLY A 134 4.58 6.29 -20.13
CA GLY A 134 4.91 6.44 -21.54
C GLY A 134 3.67 6.21 -22.42
N ASP A 135 3.84 5.38 -23.45
CA ASP A 135 2.77 4.99 -24.38
C ASP A 135 1.91 3.82 -23.89
N THR A 136 2.23 3.26 -22.71
CA THR A 136 1.52 2.09 -22.18
C THR A 136 0.39 2.51 -21.25
N VAL A 137 -0.83 2.05 -21.55
CA VAL A 137 -2.02 2.20 -20.70
C VAL A 137 -2.43 0.83 -20.17
N ILE A 138 -2.52 0.69 -18.84
CA ILE A 138 -2.95 -0.54 -18.19
C ILE A 138 -4.24 -0.29 -17.42
N VAL A 139 -5.26 -1.09 -17.72
CA VAL A 139 -6.46 -1.18 -16.89
C VAL A 139 -6.16 -2.10 -15.72
N ASN A 140 -6.40 -1.63 -14.50
CA ASN A 140 -6.06 -2.37 -13.29
C ASN A 140 -6.82 -3.72 -13.26
N PRO A 141 -6.13 -4.87 -13.21
CA PRO A 141 -6.77 -6.18 -13.11
C PRO A 141 -7.50 -6.38 -11.77
N TYR A 142 -7.12 -5.64 -10.73
CA TYR A 142 -7.69 -5.76 -9.38
C TYR A 142 -8.75 -4.69 -9.06
N ARG A 143 -9.16 -3.88 -10.06
CA ARG A 143 -10.16 -2.81 -9.87
C ARG A 143 -11.46 -3.39 -9.30
N GLY A 144 -11.97 -2.81 -8.21
CA GLY A 144 -13.24 -3.25 -7.61
C GLY A 144 -13.23 -4.62 -6.91
N SER A 145 -12.08 -5.28 -6.73
CA SER A 145 -11.95 -6.63 -6.11
C SER A 145 -12.25 -6.70 -4.58
N LEU A 146 -12.79 -5.63 -3.99
CA LEU A 146 -13.20 -5.60 -2.58
C LEU A 146 -14.49 -6.37 -2.34
N TYR A 147 -15.19 -6.72 -3.42
CA TYR A 147 -16.31 -7.64 -3.41
C TYR A 147 -15.93 -8.81 -4.33
N THR A 148 -15.46 -9.90 -3.72
CA THR A 148 -15.51 -11.22 -4.36
C THR A 148 -16.62 -11.98 -3.67
N ASP A 149 -17.73 -12.07 -4.38
CA ASP A 149 -18.87 -12.97 -4.22
C ASP A 149 -18.60 -14.16 -3.29
N GLU A 150 -19.12 -14.07 -2.08
CA GLU A 150 -19.40 -15.25 -1.25
C GLU A 150 -20.68 -15.93 -1.75
N CYS A 151 -20.68 -16.34 -3.02
CA CYS A 151 -21.66 -17.28 -3.58
C CYS A 151 -21.03 -17.96 -4.81
N GLY A 152 -20.57 -19.19 -4.63
CA GLY A 152 -20.25 -20.07 -5.76
C GLY A 152 -21.49 -20.25 -6.64
N GLY A 153 -21.34 -19.98 -7.94
CA GLY A 153 -22.40 -20.19 -8.92
C GLY A 153 -21.93 -19.86 -10.33
N VAL A 154 -21.61 -20.90 -11.10
CA VAL A 154 -21.48 -20.84 -12.56
C VAL A 154 -22.79 -20.40 -13.22
N LYS A 155 -22.68 -19.51 -14.22
CA LYS A 155 -23.47 -19.44 -15.48
C LYS A 155 -22.73 -18.41 -16.36
N GLY A 156 -22.34 -18.66 -17.61
CA GLY A 156 -22.94 -19.52 -18.62
C GLY A 156 -23.79 -18.66 -19.56
N GLU A 157 -23.14 -17.98 -20.50
CA GLU A 157 -23.40 -17.90 -21.96
C GLU A 157 -22.42 -16.91 -22.61
#